data_AF-A0A075FYJ6-F1
#
_entry.id   AF-A0A075FYJ6-F1
#
_cell.length_a   1.000
_cell.length_b   1.000
_cell.length_c   1.000
_cell.angle_alpha   90.00
_cell.angle_beta   90.00
_cell.angle_gamma   90.00
#
_symmetry.space_group_name_H-M   'P 1'
#
loop_
_entity.id
_entity.type
_entity.pdbx_description
1 polymer ?
#
loop_
_entity_poly.entity_id
_entity_poly.type
_entity_poly.pdbx_seq_one_letter_code
_entity_poly.pdbx_strand_id
1 'polypeptide(L)'
;MSEIEIQTDGDLQKISQRKESLLKELDDLLLETYQMEPILIDEARLVTGEEGCVCNIDIERIENDQKTGLFDSEQVSSSTKEKISTLIDEVLEAIT
;
A
#
# COMPACT_ATOMS: atom_id res chain seq x y z
N MET A 1 -10.62 57.54 13.92
CA MET A 1 -10.39 56.10 13.64
C MET A 1 -10.58 55.94 12.16
N SER A 2 -9.48 55.69 11.48
CA SER A 2 -9.29 55.95 10.06
C SER A 2 -9.84 54.79 9.23
N GLU A 3 -10.50 55.06 8.10
CA GLU A 3 -11.01 54.04 7.14
C GLU A 3 -10.01 52.93 6.80
N ILE A 4 -8.71 53.23 6.92
CA ILE A 4 -7.58 52.32 6.70
C ILE A 4 -7.58 51.14 7.69
N GLU A 5 -7.99 51.34 8.94
CA GLU A 5 -8.05 50.26 9.95
C GLU A 5 -9.20 49.27 9.64
N ILE A 6 -10.32 49.77 9.10
CA ILE A 6 -11.51 48.96 8.79
C ILE A 6 -11.30 48.13 7.51
N GLN A 7 -10.64 48.70 6.50
CA GLN A 7 -10.27 47.97 5.27
C GLN A 7 -9.28 46.83 5.55
N THR A 8 -8.30 47.07 6.42
CA THR A 8 -7.27 46.08 6.76
C THR A 8 -7.87 44.89 7.52
N ASP A 9 -8.81 45.12 8.44
CA ASP A 9 -9.51 44.05 9.17
C ASP A 9 -10.41 43.22 8.25
N GLY A 10 -11.14 43.87 7.33
CA GLY A 10 -11.97 43.20 6.34
C GLY A 10 -11.17 42.31 5.36
N ASP A 11 -9.98 42.73 4.96
CA ASP A 11 -9.12 41.94 4.09
C ASP A 11 -8.42 40.79 4.85
N LEU A 12 -8.10 40.96 6.13
CA LEU A 12 -7.59 39.89 6.98
C LEU A 12 -8.63 38.78 7.18
N GLN A 13 -9.91 39.15 7.36
CA GLN A 13 -11.01 38.19 7.46
C GLN A 13 -11.21 37.40 6.17
N LYS A 14 -11.15 38.04 4.99
CA LYS A 14 -11.21 37.33 3.70
C LYS A 14 -10.07 36.35 3.52
N ILE A 15 -8.86 36.72 3.95
CA ILE A 15 -7.69 35.82 3.90
C ILE A 15 -7.91 34.61 4.81
N SER A 16 -8.46 34.82 6.02
CA SER A 16 -8.77 33.72 6.94
C SER A 16 -9.83 32.78 6.37
N GLN A 17 -10.91 33.31 5.80
CA GLN A 17 -11.97 32.52 5.16
C GLN A 17 -11.42 31.71 3.97
N ARG A 18 -10.55 32.33 3.15
CA ARG A 18 -9.92 31.63 2.03
C ARG A 18 -8.99 30.53 2.50
N LYS A 19 -8.25 30.74 3.58
CA LYS A 19 -7.40 29.71 4.20
C LYS A 19 -8.23 28.52 4.68
N GLU A 20 -9.36 28.77 5.34
CA GLU A 20 -10.26 27.71 5.80
C GLU A 20 -10.89 26.93 4.64
N SER A 21 -11.29 27.61 3.57
CA SER A 21 -11.80 26.96 2.35
C SER A 21 -10.75 26.04 1.72
N LEU A 22 -9.50 26.52 1.61
CA LEU A 22 -8.40 25.73 1.04
C LEU A 22 -8.04 24.51 1.90
N LEU A 23 -8.08 24.65 3.22
CA LEU A 23 -7.86 23.51 4.12
C LEU A 23 -8.98 22.47 3.99
N LYS A 24 -10.23 22.91 3.83
CA LYS A 24 -11.35 22.02 3.59
C LYS A 24 -11.26 21.30 2.24
N GLU A 25 -10.90 22.01 1.19
CA GLU A 25 -10.67 21.42 -0.15
C GLU A 25 -9.53 20.39 -0.12
N LEU A 26 -8.49 20.63 0.68
CA LEU A 26 -7.42 19.66 0.90
C LEU A 26 -7.91 18.43 1.66
N ASP A 27 -8.72 18.60 2.71
CA ASP A 27 -9.32 17.49 3.46
C ASP A 27 -10.23 16.64 2.56
N ASP A 28 -11.08 17.28 1.75
CA ASP A 28 -11.97 16.61 0.81
C ASP A 28 -11.17 15.83 -0.25
N LEU A 29 -10.09 16.42 -0.79
CA LEU A 29 -9.19 15.75 -1.73
C LEU A 29 -8.46 14.57 -1.10
N LEU A 30 -7.97 14.71 0.15
CA LEU A 30 -7.35 13.60 0.87
C LEU A 30 -8.35 12.44 1.02
N LEU A 31 -9.57 12.75 1.43
CA LEU A 31 -10.64 11.77 1.63
C LEU A 31 -11.01 11.04 0.33
N GLU A 32 -11.07 11.77 -0.79
CA GLU A 32 -11.27 11.20 -2.12
C GLU A 32 -10.08 10.32 -2.56
N THR A 33 -8.85 10.78 -2.32
CA THR A 33 -7.63 10.05 -2.71
C THR A 33 -7.50 8.74 -1.92
N TYR A 34 -7.79 8.76 -0.62
CA TYR A 34 -7.87 7.55 0.22
C TYR A 34 -8.91 6.55 -0.28
N GLN A 35 -9.99 7.01 -0.91
CA GLN A 35 -11.03 6.15 -1.49
C GLN A 35 -10.70 5.67 -2.91
N MET A 36 -9.73 6.29 -3.58
CA MET A 36 -9.31 6.02 -4.96
C MET A 36 -8.01 5.20 -5.05
N GLU A 37 -7.26 5.05 -3.95
CA GLU A 37 -6.13 4.13 -3.91
C GLU A 37 -6.61 2.68 -4.12
N PRO A 38 -5.84 1.84 -4.85
CA PRO A 38 -6.17 0.43 -5.02
C PRO A 38 -6.25 -0.19 -3.64
N ILE A 39 -7.47 -0.59 -3.25
CA ILE A 39 -7.87 -1.13 -1.94
C ILE A 39 -6.66 -1.77 -1.25
N LEU A 40 -6.08 -1.03 -0.29
CA LEU A 40 -5.13 -1.61 0.65
C LEU A 40 -5.83 -2.82 1.25
N ILE A 41 -5.30 -4.01 0.99
CA ILE A 41 -5.84 -5.27 1.52
C ILE A 41 -6.16 -5.04 2.98
N ASP A 42 -7.44 -5.11 3.34
CA ASP A 42 -7.86 -4.93 4.72
C ASP A 42 -7.36 -6.17 5.49
N GLU A 43 -6.28 -5.99 6.26
CA GLU A 43 -5.62 -7.08 7.00
C GLU A 43 -6.61 -7.80 7.92
N ALA A 44 -7.60 -7.11 8.48
CA ALA A 44 -8.60 -7.74 9.34
C ALA A 44 -9.56 -8.63 8.52
N ARG A 45 -9.96 -8.18 7.33
CA ARG A 45 -10.80 -8.97 6.42
C ARG A 45 -10.04 -10.12 5.76
N LEU A 46 -8.73 -9.95 5.53
CA LEU A 46 -7.83 -11.00 5.06
C LEU A 46 -7.63 -12.11 6.11
N VAL A 47 -7.37 -11.74 7.37
CA VAL A 47 -7.19 -12.70 8.48
C VAL A 47 -8.49 -13.44 8.80
N THR A 48 -9.64 -12.79 8.62
CA THR A 48 -10.96 -13.41 8.83
C THR A 48 -11.47 -14.21 7.62
N GLY A 49 -10.78 -14.16 6.47
CA GLY A 49 -11.13 -14.89 5.26
C GLY A 49 -12.32 -14.29 4.49
N GLU A 50 -12.68 -13.04 4.77
CA GLU A 50 -13.73 -12.30 4.08
C GLU A 50 -13.23 -11.62 2.79
N GLU A 51 -11.92 -11.41 2.66
CA GLU A 51 -11.29 -10.77 1.50
C GLU A 51 -9.93 -11.38 1.18
N GLY A 52 -9.72 -11.81 -0.06
CA GLY A 52 -8.43 -12.32 -0.54
C GLY A 52 -8.08 -13.76 -0.10
N CYS A 53 -6.86 -14.18 -0.43
CA CYS A 53 -6.27 -15.46 -0.04
C CYS A 53 -4.82 -15.20 0.41
N VAL A 54 -4.42 -15.78 1.56
CA VAL A 54 -3.04 -15.75 2.03
C VAL A 54 -2.39 -17.09 1.71
N CYS A 55 -1.33 -17.07 0.91
CA CYS A 55 -0.47 -18.23 0.66
C CYS A 55 0.92 -17.96 1.22
N ASN A 56 1.42 -18.86 2.07
CA ASN A 56 2.81 -18.85 2.54
C ASN A 56 3.59 -19.93 1.81
N ILE A 57 4.69 -19.58 1.17
CA ILE A 57 5.54 -20.51 0.42
C ILE A 57 6.90 -20.59 1.11
N ASP A 58 7.17 -21.74 1.71
CA ASP A 58 8.46 -22.04 2.33
C ASP A 58 9.40 -22.70 1.32
N ILE A 59 10.59 -22.13 1.13
CA ILE A 59 11.61 -22.68 0.23
C ILE A 59 12.77 -23.21 1.07
N GLU A 60 13.02 -24.51 0.97
CA GLU A 60 14.08 -25.21 1.71
C GLU A 60 15.07 -25.88 0.74
N ARG A 61 16.37 -25.84 1.07
CA ARG A 61 17.39 -26.59 0.33
C ARG A 61 17.65 -27.91 1.02
N ILE A 62 17.50 -29.01 0.27
CA ILE A 62 17.79 -30.37 0.76
C ILE A 62 19.16 -30.78 0.22
N GLU A 63 20.10 -31.04 1.13
CA GLU A 63 21.39 -31.65 0.79
C GLU A 63 21.64 -32.84 1.71
N ASN A 64 22.06 -33.98 1.14
CA ASN A 64 22.33 -35.23 1.89
C ASN A 64 21.19 -35.64 2.85
N ASP A 65 19.93 -35.58 2.39
CA ASP A 65 18.72 -35.86 3.18
C ASP A 65 18.54 -34.95 4.41
N GLN A 66 19.29 -33.85 4.50
CA GLN A 66 19.15 -32.85 5.54
C GLN A 66 18.57 -31.55 4.96
N LYS A 67 17.55 -31.04 5.66
CA LYS A 67 16.96 -29.74 5.37
C LYS A 67 17.88 -28.65 5.90
N THR A 68 18.41 -27.84 5.00
CA THR A 68 19.18 -26.65 5.35
C THR A 68 18.29 -25.43 5.19
N GLY A 69 18.09 -24.70 6.30
CA GLY A 69 17.30 -23.45 6.31
C GLY A 69 18.06 -22.23 5.79
N LEU A 70 19.32 -22.39 5.41
CA LEU A 70 20.14 -21.32 4.85
C LEU A 70 19.87 -21.23 3.33
N PHE A 71 18.75 -20.60 2.98
CA PHE A 71 18.43 -20.32 1.58
C PHE A 71 19.19 -19.07 1.13
N ASP A 72 20.21 -19.27 0.30
CA ASP A 72 20.96 -18.18 -0.34
C ASP A 72 20.57 -18.11 -1.81
N SER A 73 19.90 -17.03 -2.21
CA SER A 73 19.43 -16.84 -3.59
C SER A 73 20.58 -16.76 -4.60
N GLU A 74 21.80 -16.39 -4.18
CA GLU A 74 22.96 -16.34 -5.05
C GLU A 74 23.50 -17.73 -5.38
N GLN A 75 23.25 -18.71 -4.51
CA GLN A 75 23.65 -20.11 -4.69
C GLN A 75 22.68 -20.92 -5.54
N VAL A 76 21.51 -20.34 -5.87
CA VAL A 76 20.51 -20.99 -6.71
C VAL A 76 20.81 -20.73 -8.18
N SER A 77 20.96 -21.78 -8.98
CA SER A 77 21.16 -21.66 -10.43
C SER A 77 20.00 -20.92 -11.11
N SER A 78 20.27 -20.21 -12.20
CA SER A 78 19.24 -19.55 -13.01
C SER A 78 18.12 -20.52 -13.43
N SER A 79 18.49 -21.73 -13.84
CA SER A 79 17.55 -22.80 -14.21
C SER A 79 16.63 -23.24 -13.07
N THR A 80 17.09 -23.16 -11.82
CA THR A 80 16.28 -23.50 -10.65
C THR A 80 15.34 -22.35 -10.30
N LYS A 81 15.80 -21.09 -10.44
CA LYS A 81 14.95 -19.90 -10.26
C LYS A 81 13.80 -19.86 -11.26
N GLU A 82 14.08 -20.16 -12.54
CA GLU A 82 13.04 -20.25 -13.57
C GLU A 82 11.98 -21.30 -13.22
N LYS A 83 12.40 -22.50 -12.78
CA LYS A 83 11.46 -23.54 -12.34
C LYS A 83 10.62 -23.12 -11.14
N ILE A 84 11.22 -22.45 -10.15
CA ILE A 84 10.49 -21.93 -8.99
C ILE A 84 9.43 -20.92 -9.46
N SER A 85 9.79 -20.02 -10.38
CA SER A 85 8.84 -19.05 -10.94
C SER A 85 7.67 -19.75 -11.63
N THR A 86 7.94 -20.71 -12.52
CA THR A 86 6.89 -21.46 -13.22
C THR A 86 5.94 -22.16 -12.25
N LEU A 87 6.47 -22.80 -11.19
CA LEU A 87 5.63 -23.47 -10.20
C LEU A 87 4.78 -22.47 -9.40
N ILE A 88 5.30 -21.29 -9.07
CA ILE A 88 4.54 -20.24 -8.40
C ILE A 88 3.44 -19.71 -9.33
N ASP A 89 3.76 -19.50 -10.61
CA ASP A 89 2.79 -19.04 -11.62
C ASP A 89 1.66 -20.08 -11.81
N GLU A 90 1.97 -21.37 -11.84
CA GLU A 90 0.96 -22.45 -11.87
C GLU A 90 0.05 -22.43 -10.65
N VAL A 91 0.60 -22.16 -9.46
CA VAL A 91 -0.20 -22.04 -8.22
C VAL A 91 -1.10 -20.80 -8.29
N LEU A 92 -0.59 -19.67 -8.77
CA LEU A 92 -1.38 -18.46 -8.95
C LEU A 92 -2.52 -18.69 -9.95
N GLU A 93 -2.22 -19.27 -11.11
CA GLU A 93 -3.21 -19.59 -12.16
C GLU A 93 -4.29 -20.57 -11.67
N ALA A 94 -3.95 -21.48 -10.75
CA ALA A 94 -4.94 -22.39 -10.17
C ALA A 94 -5.91 -21.71 -9.19
N ILE A 95 -5.55 -20.54 -8.64
CA ILE A 95 -6.31 -19.85 -7.59
C ILE A 95 -7.08 -18.63 -8.16
N THR A 96 -6.64 -18.07 -9.29
CA THR A 96 -7.32 -16.97 -10.02
C THR A 96 -8.20 -17.47 -11.16
#